data_AF-A0A7C3P8Y8-F1
#
_entry.id   AF-A0A7C3P8Y8-F1
#
_cell.length_a   1.000
_cell.length_b   1.000
_cell.length_c   1.000
_cell.angle_alpha   90.00
_cell.angle_beta   90.00
_cell.angle_gamma   90.00
#
_symmetry.space_group_name_H-M   'P 1'
#
loop_
_entity.id
_entity.type
_entity.pdbx_description
1 polymer ?
#
loop_
_entity_poly.entity_id
_entity_poly.type
_entity_poly.pdbx_seq_one_letter_code
_entity_poly.pdbx_strand_id
1 'polypeptide(L)'
;MAGLTAAGRGGRRGRDECTRNLRWGVGRVADTAHIEYLRKVPLFQGFPQHDLDLVARSLKERTYEPGVTIVKQGDPGVGFFLIVEGRVGVSHDGHHIRDLGPGEFFGELALLEERVRTATVTAAERTRCLQLVRWDFRALMKEHPDMAVRVLEVVVQRLRDHPTIHEHD
;
A
#
# COMPACT_ATOMS: atom_id res chain seq x y z
N MET A 1 40.31 7.23 -52.15
CA MET A 1 40.17 7.91 -50.86
C MET A 1 39.15 7.13 -50.04
N ALA A 2 39.62 6.44 -48.99
CA ALA A 2 38.90 5.72 -47.90
C ALA A 2 37.65 4.89 -48.29
N GLY A 3 37.56 3.58 -48.10
CA GLY A 3 38.21 2.71 -47.13
C GLY A 3 37.14 2.00 -46.31
N LEU A 4 37.18 0.65 -46.34
CA LEU A 4 36.67 -0.29 -45.33
C LEU A 4 35.14 -0.34 -45.08
N THR A 5 34.50 -1.42 -44.63
CA THR A 5 34.77 -2.86 -44.46
C THR A 5 33.46 -3.50 -43.95
N ALA A 6 33.15 -4.68 -44.48
CA ALA A 6 32.51 -5.87 -43.91
C ALA A 6 31.50 -5.86 -42.73
N ALA A 7 30.80 -7.01 -42.72
CA ALA A 7 30.23 -7.73 -41.59
C ALA A 7 28.85 -7.23 -41.11
N GLY A 8 27.90 -8.10 -40.77
CA GLY A 8 27.95 -9.54 -40.62
C GLY A 8 26.72 -9.99 -39.82
N ARG A 9 26.20 -11.16 -40.22
CA ARG A 9 25.62 -12.24 -39.38
C ARG A 9 24.95 -11.85 -38.06
N GLY A 10 23.69 -12.31 -37.96
CA GLY A 10 23.34 -13.32 -36.96
C GLY A 10 22.89 -12.79 -35.60
N GLY A 11 21.80 -13.37 -35.11
CA GLY A 11 21.36 -13.11 -33.74
C GLY A 11 20.00 -13.70 -33.43
N ARG A 12 19.95 -15.03 -33.30
CA ARG A 12 18.84 -15.71 -32.61
C ARG A 12 18.85 -15.29 -31.12
N ARG A 13 17.64 -15.28 -30.54
CA ARG A 13 17.28 -15.57 -29.13
C ARG A 13 17.50 -14.50 -28.05
N GLY A 14 16.45 -14.39 -27.22
CA GLY A 14 16.34 -13.80 -25.88
C GLY A 14 14.92 -13.25 -25.75
N ARG A 15 13.87 -13.98 -25.32
CA ARG A 15 13.63 -14.48 -23.96
C ARG A 15 14.50 -13.78 -22.92
N ASP A 16 14.06 -12.60 -22.51
CA ASP A 16 14.56 -11.88 -21.34
C ASP A 16 13.47 -12.05 -20.26
N GLU A 17 13.54 -13.10 -19.44
CA GLU A 17 14.30 -13.09 -18.18
C GLU A 17 13.76 -12.09 -17.14
N CYS A 18 12.43 -11.98 -16.98
CA CYS A 18 11.82 -11.42 -15.76
C CYS A 18 11.56 -12.50 -14.70
N THR A 19 12.52 -13.41 -14.52
CA THR A 19 12.53 -14.42 -13.45
C THR A 19 13.97 -14.64 -13.03
N ARG A 20 14.55 -13.67 -12.31
CA ARG A 20 15.77 -13.93 -11.55
C ARG A 20 15.96 -12.92 -10.42
N ASN A 21 15.86 -13.46 -9.21
CA ASN A 21 16.40 -12.95 -7.95
C ASN A 21 15.79 -11.67 -7.35
N LEU A 22 14.59 -11.82 -6.77
CA LEU A 22 14.24 -11.09 -5.54
C LEU A 22 14.98 -11.75 -4.36
N ARG A 23 16.23 -11.35 -4.18
CA ARG A 23 17.08 -11.83 -3.08
C ARG A 23 16.74 -11.01 -1.83
N TRP A 24 15.65 -11.39 -1.16
CA TRP A 24 15.23 -10.77 0.10
C TRP A 24 16.28 -11.03 1.19
N GLY A 25 16.88 -9.95 1.68
CA GLY A 25 17.87 -9.98 2.75
C GLY A 25 17.31 -10.66 4.01
N VAL A 26 18.00 -11.70 4.45
CA VAL A 26 17.78 -12.37 5.74
C VAL A 26 18.10 -11.37 6.84
N GLY A 27 17.11 -10.94 7.64
CA GLY A 27 17.40 -9.96 8.71
C GLY A 27 16.25 -9.41 9.55
N ARG A 28 15.22 -10.21 9.86
CA ARG A 28 14.35 -10.12 11.06
C ARG A 28 13.39 -11.30 11.01
N VAL A 29 13.22 -12.01 12.11
CA VAL A 29 12.11 -12.95 12.26
C VAL A 29 10.84 -12.10 12.21
N ALA A 30 9.87 -12.48 11.39
CA ALA A 30 8.56 -11.84 11.37
C ALA A 30 7.99 -11.85 12.79
N ASP A 31 7.52 -10.71 13.29
CA ASP A 31 6.90 -10.66 14.62
C ASP A 31 5.65 -11.55 14.62
N THR A 32 5.67 -12.61 15.42
CA THR A 32 4.55 -13.56 15.54
C THR A 32 3.25 -12.84 15.90
N ALA A 33 3.32 -11.74 16.68
CA ALA A 33 2.16 -10.95 17.02
C ALA A 33 1.55 -10.23 15.80
N HIS A 34 2.38 -9.71 14.89
CA HIS A 34 1.90 -9.09 13.65
C HIS A 34 1.24 -10.11 12.73
N ILE A 35 1.81 -11.31 12.60
CA ILE A 35 1.21 -12.38 11.78
C ILE A 35 -0.19 -12.73 12.29
N GLU A 36 -0.32 -12.97 13.60
CA GLU A 36 -1.60 -13.30 14.23
C GLU A 36 -2.64 -12.18 14.05
N TYR A 37 -2.20 -10.92 14.04
CA TYR A 37 -3.08 -9.80 13.73
C TYR A 37 -3.48 -9.77 12.26
N LEU A 38 -2.54 -9.91 11.32
CA LEU A 38 -2.80 -9.89 9.88
C LEU A 38 -3.80 -10.97 9.47
N ARG A 39 -3.76 -12.16 10.08
CA ARG A 39 -4.74 -13.23 9.84
C ARG A 39 -6.19 -12.82 10.11
N LYS A 40 -6.41 -11.90 11.03
CA LYS A 40 -7.74 -11.42 11.44
C LYS A 40 -8.26 -10.31 10.54
N VAL A 41 -7.38 -9.67 9.79
CA VAL A 41 -7.71 -8.51 8.96
C VAL A 41 -8.27 -9.01 7.63
N PRO A 42 -9.51 -8.62 7.25
CA PRO A 42 -10.14 -9.08 6.01
C PRO A 42 -9.27 -8.90 4.76
N LEU A 43 -8.47 -7.83 4.71
CA LEU A 43 -7.56 -7.56 3.61
C LEU A 43 -6.58 -8.72 3.32
N PHE A 44 -6.06 -9.40 4.37
CA PHE A 44 -5.06 -10.46 4.26
C PHE A 44 -5.64 -11.87 4.45
N GLN A 45 -6.96 -12.03 4.51
CA GLN A 45 -7.57 -13.35 4.63
C GLN A 45 -7.20 -14.27 3.46
N GLY A 46 -6.91 -15.53 3.77
CA GLY A 46 -6.51 -16.51 2.76
C GLY A 46 -5.05 -16.43 2.34
N PHE A 47 -4.27 -15.47 2.84
CA PHE A 47 -2.82 -15.45 2.60
C PHE A 47 -2.17 -16.69 3.22
N PRO A 48 -1.38 -17.46 2.45
CA PRO A 48 -0.50 -18.48 2.97
C PRO A 48 0.44 -17.94 4.07
N GLN A 49 0.89 -18.81 4.97
CA GLN A 49 1.82 -18.43 6.05
C GLN A 49 3.07 -17.72 5.51
N HIS A 50 3.65 -18.21 4.41
CA HIS A 50 4.86 -17.63 3.84
C HIS A 50 4.66 -16.19 3.38
N ASP A 51 3.49 -15.84 2.84
CA ASP A 51 3.16 -14.48 2.45
C ASP A 51 2.96 -13.57 3.65
N LEU A 52 2.24 -14.06 4.68
CA LEU A 52 2.10 -13.32 5.94
C LEU A 52 3.45 -13.04 6.60
N ASP A 53 4.39 -13.98 6.53
CA ASP A 53 5.76 -13.80 7.02
C ASP A 53 6.49 -12.71 6.23
N LEU A 54 6.31 -12.65 4.91
CA LEU A 54 6.89 -11.62 4.06
C LEU A 54 6.30 -10.25 4.38
N VAL A 55 4.97 -10.15 4.47
CA VAL A 55 4.29 -8.90 4.87
C VAL A 55 4.81 -8.45 6.22
N ALA A 56 4.78 -9.30 7.24
CA ALA A 56 5.17 -8.97 8.60
C ALA A 56 6.63 -8.49 8.70
N ARG A 57 7.54 -8.99 7.87
CA ARG A 57 8.94 -8.49 7.81
C ARG A 57 9.06 -7.09 7.22
N SER A 58 8.16 -6.71 6.34
CA SER A 58 8.14 -5.40 5.69
C SER A 58 7.35 -4.36 6.47
N LEU A 59 6.55 -4.76 7.46
CA LEU A 59 5.76 -3.85 8.28
C LEU A 59 6.64 -3.04 9.25
N LYS A 60 6.28 -1.77 9.39
CA LYS A 60 6.82 -0.87 10.41
C LYS A 60 5.70 -0.40 11.32
N GLU A 61 5.80 -0.73 12.59
CA GLU A 61 4.85 -0.24 13.60
C GLU A 61 5.11 1.24 13.90
N ARG A 62 4.04 2.03 13.96
CA ARG A 62 4.06 3.45 14.29
C ARG A 62 2.93 3.78 15.26
N THR A 63 3.23 4.61 16.25
CA THR A 63 2.23 5.14 17.18
C THR A 63 2.16 6.65 17.03
N TYR A 64 0.94 7.17 17.02
CA TYR A 64 0.63 8.59 16.85
C TYR A 64 -0.19 9.07 18.05
N GLU A 65 0.17 10.21 18.60
CA GLU A 65 -0.60 10.87 19.66
C GLU A 65 -1.85 11.55 19.07
N PRO A 66 -2.90 11.77 19.88
CA PRO A 66 -4.08 12.52 19.42
C PRO A 66 -3.72 13.87 18.79
N GLY A 67 -4.39 14.22 17.70
CA GLY A 67 -4.18 15.45 16.94
C GLY A 67 -3.01 15.41 15.94
N VAL A 68 -2.20 14.35 15.93
CA VAL A 68 -1.09 14.24 14.98
C VAL A 68 -1.60 13.90 13.59
N THR A 69 -1.24 14.72 12.59
CA THR A 69 -1.46 14.40 11.18
C THR A 69 -0.52 13.27 10.75
N ILE A 70 -1.10 12.14 10.36
CA ILE A 70 -0.37 10.95 9.92
C ILE A 70 -0.05 11.05 8.43
N VAL A 71 -1.01 11.55 7.65
CA VAL A 71 -0.91 11.76 6.21
C VAL A 71 -1.60 13.08 5.89
N LYS A 72 -0.99 13.89 5.02
CA LYS A 72 -1.56 15.16 4.59
C LYS A 72 -1.96 15.10 3.12
N GLN A 73 -3.13 15.66 2.80
CA GLN A 73 -3.58 15.82 1.40
C GLN A 73 -2.55 16.61 0.59
N GLY A 74 -2.33 16.19 -0.66
CA GLY A 74 -1.37 16.82 -1.58
C GLY A 74 0.08 16.32 -1.42
N ASP A 75 0.43 15.66 -0.32
CA ASP A 75 1.77 15.10 -0.14
C ASP A 75 2.00 13.85 -1.01
N PRO A 76 3.25 13.48 -1.34
CA PRO A 76 3.54 12.23 -2.01
C PRO A 76 3.09 10.98 -1.20
N GLY A 77 2.51 10.00 -1.91
CA GLY A 77 2.14 8.71 -1.32
C GLY A 77 3.32 7.77 -1.09
N VAL A 78 3.82 7.68 0.15
CA VAL A 78 4.99 6.83 0.48
C VAL A 78 4.66 5.47 1.09
N GLY A 79 3.42 5.25 1.52
CA GLY A 79 3.03 3.98 2.15
C GLY A 79 1.55 3.82 2.45
N PHE A 80 1.20 2.58 2.72
CA PHE A 80 -0.10 2.08 3.15
C PHE A 80 -0.08 1.94 4.68
N PHE A 81 -1.21 2.19 5.33
CA PHE A 81 -1.33 2.11 6.78
C PHE A 81 -2.53 1.26 7.16
N LEU A 82 -2.33 0.29 8.05
CA LEU A 82 -3.37 -0.51 8.68
C LEU A 82 -3.49 -0.12 10.14
N ILE A 83 -4.70 0.18 10.61
CA ILE A 83 -4.93 0.59 12.00
C ILE A 83 -5.07 -0.66 12.87
N VAL A 84 -4.21 -0.79 13.89
CA VAL A 84 -4.23 -1.90 14.85
C VAL A 84 -5.06 -1.54 16.07
N GLU A 85 -4.99 -0.28 16.48
CA GLU A 85 -5.58 0.25 17.70
C GLU A 85 -5.77 1.75 17.56
N GLY A 86 -6.80 2.29 18.20
CA GLY A 86 -7.15 3.70 18.12
C GLY A 86 -8.09 4.04 16.97
N ARG A 87 -8.24 5.34 16.69
CA ARG A 87 -9.08 5.90 15.64
C ARG A 87 -8.42 7.09 14.98
N VAL A 88 -8.67 7.23 13.69
CA VAL A 88 -8.24 8.38 12.89
C VAL A 88 -9.44 9.05 12.22
N GLY A 89 -9.39 10.37 12.12
CA GLY A 89 -10.32 11.14 11.31
C GLY A 89 -9.72 11.39 9.93
N VAL A 90 -10.53 11.20 8.89
CA VAL A 90 -10.18 11.49 7.49
C VAL A 90 -10.90 12.76 7.06
N SER A 91 -10.18 13.67 6.41
CA SER A 91 -10.73 14.92 5.88
C SER A 91 -10.21 15.24 4.48
N HIS A 92 -11.04 15.93 3.68
CA HIS A 92 -10.68 16.45 2.35
C HIS A 92 -11.01 17.94 2.31
N ASP A 93 -10.06 18.76 1.88
CA ASP A 93 -10.19 20.22 1.85
C ASP A 93 -10.65 20.82 3.20
N GLY A 94 -10.21 20.20 4.29
CA GLY A 94 -10.56 20.62 5.66
C GLY A 94 -11.93 20.11 6.16
N HIS A 95 -12.75 19.51 5.31
CA HIS A 95 -14.03 18.93 5.68
C HIS A 95 -13.86 17.49 6.16
N HIS A 96 -14.38 17.18 7.35
CA HIS A 96 -14.40 15.81 7.86
C HIS A 96 -15.28 14.93 6.97
N ILE A 97 -14.75 13.74 6.70
CA ILE A 97 -15.28 12.81 5.72
C ILE A 97 -15.82 11.56 6.44
N ARG A 98 -15.02 10.96 7.32
CA ARG A 98 -15.32 9.76 8.09
C ARG A 98 -14.21 9.50 9.11
N ASP A 99 -14.51 8.64 10.07
CA ASP A 99 -13.51 8.05 10.96
C ASP A 99 -13.18 6.62 10.53
N LEU A 100 -11.95 6.19 10.80
CA LEU A 100 -11.49 4.81 10.59
C LEU A 100 -10.95 4.23 11.90
N GLY A 101 -11.19 2.95 12.12
CA GLY A 101 -10.80 2.21 13.32
C GLY A 101 -9.99 0.93 13.06
N PRO A 102 -9.81 0.09 14.08
CA PRO A 102 -9.01 -1.12 13.99
C PRO A 102 -9.47 -2.07 12.89
N GLY A 103 -8.53 -2.60 12.10
CA GLY A 103 -8.79 -3.47 10.95
C GLY A 103 -9.05 -2.71 9.64
N GLU A 104 -9.35 -1.41 9.71
CA GLU A 104 -9.41 -0.54 8.55
C GLU A 104 -8.03 0.02 8.18
N PHE A 105 -7.92 0.49 6.95
CA PHE A 105 -6.66 0.98 6.39
C PHE A 105 -6.82 2.30 5.65
N PHE A 106 -5.72 2.98 5.34
CA PHE A 106 -5.74 4.19 4.53
C PHE A 106 -4.44 4.38 3.74
N GLY A 107 -4.49 5.32 2.80
CA GLY A 107 -3.35 5.69 1.97
C GLY A 107 -3.14 4.78 0.75
N GLU A 108 -4.09 3.91 0.43
CA GLU A 108 -4.05 3.00 -0.71
C GLU A 108 -4.19 3.74 -2.05
N LEU A 109 -5.04 4.76 -2.15
CA LEU A 109 -5.35 5.46 -3.41
C LEU A 109 -4.09 6.05 -4.07
N ALA A 110 -3.25 6.73 -3.28
CA ALA A 110 -2.01 7.31 -3.78
C ALA A 110 -1.01 6.25 -4.29
N LEU A 111 -1.09 5.00 -3.81
CA LEU A 111 -0.23 3.91 -4.26
C LEU A 111 -0.75 3.22 -5.53
N LEU A 112 -2.07 3.22 -5.70
CA LEU A 112 -2.74 2.71 -6.89
C LEU A 112 -2.52 3.64 -8.08
N GLU A 113 -2.82 4.93 -7.91
CA GLU A 113 -2.77 5.94 -8.97
C GLU A 113 -1.36 6.50 -9.22
N GLU A 114 -0.39 6.19 -8.35
CA GLU A 114 0.94 6.81 -8.35
C GLU A 114 0.91 8.34 -8.19
N ARG A 115 -0.12 8.85 -7.52
CA ARG A 115 -0.38 10.28 -7.31
C ARG A 115 -0.12 10.72 -5.86
N VAL A 116 -0.44 11.97 -5.58
CA VAL A 116 -0.45 12.56 -4.24
C VAL A 116 -1.57 11.99 -3.36
N ARG A 117 -1.50 12.23 -2.06
CA ARG A 117 -2.55 11.87 -1.10
C ARG A 117 -3.84 12.64 -1.39
N THR A 118 -4.95 11.92 -1.47
CA THR A 118 -6.27 12.49 -1.77
C THR A 118 -6.95 13.08 -0.54
N ALA A 119 -6.54 12.73 0.67
CA ALA A 119 -7.13 13.19 1.91
C ALA A 119 -6.08 13.33 3.02
N THR A 120 -6.40 14.15 4.00
CA THR A 120 -5.65 14.27 5.26
C THR A 120 -6.20 13.26 6.26
N VAL A 121 -5.30 12.62 7.01
CA VAL A 121 -5.64 11.66 8.07
C VAL A 121 -4.96 12.10 9.35
N THR A 122 -5.75 12.28 10.41
CA THR A 122 -5.29 12.77 11.71
C THR A 122 -5.71 11.78 12.80
N ALA A 123 -4.81 11.48 13.74
CA ALA A 123 -5.13 10.65 14.89
C ALA A 123 -6.20 11.34 15.75
N ALA A 124 -7.38 10.73 15.90
CA ALA A 124 -8.44 11.24 16.77
C ALA A 124 -8.18 10.87 18.23
N GLU A 125 -7.56 9.72 18.45
CA GLU A 125 -7.05 9.23 19.74
C GLU A 125 -5.65 8.61 19.55
N ARG A 126 -4.99 8.17 20.63
CA ARG A 126 -3.70 7.49 20.54
C ARG A 126 -3.84 6.28 19.61
N THR A 127 -3.15 6.32 18.47
CA THR A 127 -3.39 5.40 17.37
C THR A 127 -2.13 4.64 17.03
N ARG A 128 -2.24 3.32 16.89
CA ARG A 128 -1.16 2.46 16.43
C ARG A 128 -1.48 1.89 15.06
N CYS A 129 -0.53 2.04 14.14
CA CYS A 129 -0.64 1.55 12.78
C CYS A 129 0.53 0.63 12.41
N LEU A 130 0.27 -0.32 11.51
CA LEU A 130 1.29 -1.02 10.75
C LEU A 130 1.42 -0.33 9.39
N GLN A 131 2.62 0.11 9.07
CA GLN A 131 2.93 0.78 7.81
C GLN A 131 3.63 -0.17 6.86
N LEU A 132 3.15 -0.23 5.62
CA LEU A 132 3.81 -0.90 4.51
C LEU A 132 4.24 0.13 3.46
N VAL A 133 5.46 0.01 2.97
CA VAL A 133 5.99 0.92 1.93
C VAL A 133 5.39 0.60 0.56
N ARG A 134 5.37 1.61 -0.33
CA ARG A 134 4.71 1.52 -1.65
C ARG A 134 5.11 0.30 -2.47
N TRP A 135 6.40 0.02 -2.57
CA TRP A 135 6.91 -1.06 -3.42
C TRP A 135 6.49 -2.44 -2.91
N ASP A 136 6.52 -2.65 -1.59
CA ASP A 136 6.08 -3.91 -0.97
C ASP A 136 4.57 -4.10 -1.14
N PHE A 137 3.77 -3.04 -0.90
CA PHE A 137 2.32 -3.09 -1.13
C PHE A 137 1.97 -3.44 -2.58
N ARG A 138 2.67 -2.82 -3.55
CA ARG A 138 2.47 -3.10 -4.98
C ARG A 138 2.92 -4.51 -5.39
N ALA A 139 3.98 -5.04 -4.78
CA ALA A 139 4.42 -6.40 -5.03
C ALA A 139 3.36 -7.40 -4.55
N LEU A 140 2.84 -7.22 -3.33
CA LEU A 140 1.80 -8.08 -2.77
C LEU A 140 0.51 -8.08 -3.60
N MET A 141 0.05 -6.93 -4.07
CA MET A 141 -1.15 -6.87 -4.92
C MET A 141 -0.98 -7.62 -6.25
N LYS A 142 0.25 -7.70 -6.79
CA LYS A 142 0.53 -8.45 -8.02
C LYS A 142 0.59 -9.95 -7.79
N GLU A 143 1.16 -10.35 -6.66
CA GLU A 143 1.29 -11.77 -6.26
C GLU A 143 -0.05 -12.34 -5.76
N HIS A 144 -0.91 -11.50 -5.16
CA HIS A 144 -2.18 -11.88 -4.55
C HIS A 144 -3.36 -11.06 -5.11
N PRO A 145 -3.91 -11.42 -6.29
CA PRO A 145 -5.00 -10.67 -6.92
C PRO A 145 -6.25 -10.50 -6.04
N ASP A 146 -6.55 -11.47 -5.17
CA ASP A 146 -7.67 -11.38 -4.23
C ASP A 146 -7.53 -10.19 -3.26
N MET A 147 -6.30 -9.83 -2.89
CA MET A 147 -6.03 -8.62 -2.12
C MET A 147 -6.44 -7.37 -2.90
N ALA A 148 -6.11 -7.31 -4.20
CA ALA A 148 -6.46 -6.17 -5.05
C ALA A 148 -7.98 -6.03 -5.20
N VAL A 149 -8.73 -7.14 -5.30
CA VAL A 149 -10.19 -7.13 -5.31
C VAL A 149 -10.74 -6.51 -4.02
N ARG A 150 -10.24 -6.92 -2.85
CA ARG A 150 -10.68 -6.36 -1.56
C ARG A 150 -10.33 -4.88 -1.40
N VAL A 151 -9.16 -4.46 -1.87
CA VAL A 151 -8.80 -3.03 -1.93
C VAL A 151 -9.80 -2.27 -2.80
N LEU A 152 -10.13 -2.82 -3.98
CA LEU A 152 -11.10 -2.21 -4.89
C LEU A 152 -12.49 -2.11 -4.26
N GLU A 153 -12.96 -3.14 -3.54
CA GLU A 153 -14.23 -3.10 -2.80
C GLU A 153 -14.27 -1.95 -1.79
N VAL A 154 -13.18 -1.75 -1.03
CA VAL A 154 -13.05 -0.63 -0.09
C VAL A 154 -13.05 0.71 -0.81
N VAL A 155 -12.35 0.83 -1.95
CA VAL A 155 -12.35 2.05 -2.76
C VAL A 155 -13.75 2.36 -3.29
N VAL A 156 -14.46 1.36 -3.81
CA VAL A 156 -15.84 1.52 -4.30
C VAL A 156 -16.77 1.93 -3.16
N GLN A 157 -16.64 1.34 -1.98
CA GLN A 157 -17.44 1.74 -0.82
C GLN A 157 -17.18 3.20 -0.45
N ARG A 158 -15.91 3.63 -0.45
CA ARG A 158 -15.53 5.02 -0.18
C ARG A 158 -16.13 6.01 -1.17
N LEU A 159 -16.16 5.66 -2.45
CA LEU A 159 -16.80 6.48 -3.49
C LEU A 159 -18.31 6.61 -3.27
N ARG A 160 -18.98 5.58 -2.76
CA ARG A 160 -20.42 5.64 -2.47
C ARG A 160 -20.74 6.57 -1.31
N ASP A 161 -19.94 6.53 -0.25
CA ASP A 161 -20.18 7.42 0.89
C ASP A 161 -19.62 8.84 0.67
N HIS A 162 -18.97 9.10 -0.46
CA HIS A 162 -18.55 10.41 -0.94
C HIS A 162 -19.12 10.70 -2.34
N PRO A 163 -20.42 11.03 -2.45
CA PRO A 163 -20.94 11.52 -3.72
C PRO A 163 -20.11 12.73 -4.12
N THR A 164 -19.54 12.67 -5.33
CA THR A 164 -18.85 13.80 -5.95
C THR A 164 -19.74 15.02 -5.85
N ILE A 165 -19.26 16.06 -5.15
CA ILE A 165 -19.83 17.39 -5.27
C ILE A 165 -19.57 17.78 -6.73
N HIS A 166 -20.54 17.53 -7.60
CA HIS A 166 -20.53 18.11 -8.92
C HIS A 166 -20.70 19.62 -8.72
N GLU A 167 -19.61 20.38 -8.89
CA GLU A 167 -19.71 21.79 -9.27
C GLU A 167 -20.44 21.80 -10.62
N HIS A 168 -21.75 22.02 -10.56
CA HIS A 168 -22.51 22.50 -11.69
C HIS A 168 -22.33 24.02 -11.73
N ASP A 169 -21.43 24.48 -12.61
CA ASP A 169 -21.44 25.82 -13.19
C ASP A 169 -21.75 25.71 -14.69
#